data_AF-A0A2D9LM23-F1
#
_entry.id   AF-A0A2D9LM23-F1
#
_cell.length_a   1.000
_cell.length_b   1.000
_cell.length_c   1.000
_cell.angle_alpha   90.00
_cell.angle_beta   90.00
_cell.angle_gamma   90.00
#
_symmetry.space_group_name_H-M   'P 1'
#
loop_
_entity.id
_entity.type
_entity.pdbx_description
1 polymer ?
#
loop_
_entity_poly.entity_id
_entity_poly.type
_entity_poly.pdbx_seq_one_letter_code
_entity_poly.pdbx_strand_id
1 'polypeptide(L)'
;MEFVNTMDYHRNNPDISLSDYYRSLRLELASSISAKKKIYLDTKFWILLRNGAMDPINCNQEYYMLQLALKLVESGTCIFPISEDVFLEVIRQTDEKTLLNTVRLIDLLSQGVSILSYEERVQFELMHFWYSHLNQETYLPQEMVWTKLSYTMGFKSFIHAEISDSENLIIQKAFTDQMWSISLTEKIEMMLSNGAFKDLPEPPTAENINEGQFAHSHEASSFKQMFMNEVAGWVDVNNDMLCELMEHTYSCTTGLPVPENRTNEEREKTSQGMRAMVYNIFRLNKMGLYLPSARIISGLHAAVRWDKKQKFQDHDLHDFRHASAAIPYFDHFFTEKRLTHLVTQNQLKFDKMFECQVCSKESQAIKVLKSLS
;
A
#
# COMPACT_ATOMS: atom_id res chain seq x y z
N MET A 1 -20.73 -5.22 15.87
CA MET A 1 -20.27 -6.33 15.01
C MET A 1 -21.36 -7.37 14.90
N GLU A 2 -21.89 -7.53 13.69
CA GLU A 2 -22.73 -8.66 13.33
C GLU A 2 -21.85 -9.91 13.13
N PHE A 3 -22.31 -11.05 13.64
CA PHE A 3 -21.56 -12.30 13.55
C PHE A 3 -21.80 -12.97 12.19
N VAL A 4 -20.72 -13.26 11.47
CA VAL A 4 -20.77 -13.94 10.17
C VAL A 4 -20.52 -15.44 10.36
N ASN A 5 -21.57 -16.25 10.17
CA ASN A 5 -21.47 -17.70 10.31
C ASN A 5 -21.31 -18.41 8.96
N THR A 6 -20.07 -18.76 8.60
CA THR A 6 -19.73 -19.49 7.36
C THR A 6 -19.02 -20.82 7.60
N MET A 7 -18.99 -21.30 8.86
CA MET A 7 -18.29 -22.54 9.23
C MET A 7 -18.77 -23.76 8.43
N ASP A 8 -20.09 -23.92 8.25
CA ASP A 8 -20.65 -25.05 7.51
C ASP A 8 -20.38 -24.96 6.00
N TYR A 9 -20.34 -23.75 5.44
CA TYR A 9 -19.91 -23.54 4.06
C TYR A 9 -18.46 -24.01 3.87
N HIS A 10 -17.55 -23.64 4.77
CA HIS A 10 -16.14 -24.02 4.69
C HIS A 10 -15.89 -25.51 4.96
N ARG A 11 -16.69 -26.16 5.81
CA ARG A 11 -16.68 -27.62 5.97
C ARG A 11 -17.01 -28.35 4.66
N ASN A 12 -17.96 -27.81 3.89
CA ASN A 12 -18.37 -28.39 2.62
C ASN A 12 -17.42 -28.06 1.46
N ASN A 13 -16.42 -27.21 1.68
CA ASN A 13 -15.42 -26.82 0.68
C ASN A 13 -13.98 -26.95 1.25
N PRO A 14 -13.55 -28.17 1.63
CA PRO A 14 -12.27 -28.38 2.32
C PRO A 14 -11.05 -28.18 1.41
N ASP A 15 -11.19 -28.40 0.11
CA ASP A 15 -10.08 -28.42 -0.86
C ASP A 15 -9.55 -27.03 -1.22
N ILE A 16 -10.26 -25.96 -0.83
CA ILE A 16 -9.83 -24.58 -1.08
C ILE A 16 -8.88 -24.15 0.03
N SER A 17 -7.62 -23.90 -0.35
CA SER A 17 -6.59 -23.36 0.55
C SER A 17 -6.97 -21.95 1.04
N LEU A 18 -6.43 -21.54 2.19
CA LEU A 18 -6.69 -20.20 2.72
C LEU A 18 -6.22 -19.09 1.75
N SER A 19 -5.07 -19.30 1.10
CA SER A 19 -4.51 -18.34 0.14
C SER A 19 -5.39 -18.20 -1.10
N ASP A 20 -5.88 -19.32 -1.65
CA ASP A 20 -6.80 -19.33 -2.79
C ASP A 20 -8.12 -18.67 -2.43
N TYR A 21 -8.64 -18.95 -1.23
CA TYR A 21 -9.86 -18.34 -0.74
C TYR A 21 -9.71 -16.82 -0.61
N TYR A 22 -8.67 -16.33 0.08
CA TYR A 22 -8.40 -14.90 0.22
C TYR A 22 -8.18 -14.21 -1.13
N ARG A 23 -7.48 -14.87 -2.06
CA ARG A 23 -7.33 -14.39 -3.44
C ARG A 23 -8.68 -14.25 -4.15
N SER A 24 -9.58 -15.22 -4.00
CA SER A 24 -10.92 -15.16 -4.62
C SER A 24 -11.75 -13.97 -4.10
N LEU A 25 -11.71 -13.70 -2.79
CA LEU A 25 -12.37 -12.54 -2.18
C LEU A 25 -11.83 -11.21 -2.73
N ARG A 26 -10.51 -11.12 -2.94
CA ARG A 26 -9.86 -9.93 -3.52
C ARG A 26 -10.26 -9.70 -4.97
N LEU A 27 -10.35 -10.76 -5.77
CA LEU A 27 -10.81 -10.68 -7.16
C LEU A 27 -12.28 -10.24 -7.24
N GLU A 28 -13.14 -10.77 -6.38
CA GLU A 28 -14.54 -10.34 -6.29
C GLU A 28 -14.63 -8.85 -5.89
N LEU A 29 -13.85 -8.43 -4.90
CA LEU A 29 -13.78 -7.04 -4.47
C LEU A 29 -13.32 -6.13 -5.61
N ALA A 30 -12.26 -6.49 -6.32
CA ALA A 30 -11.74 -5.70 -7.43
C ALA A 30 -12.77 -5.57 -8.56
N SER A 31 -13.48 -6.66 -8.88
CA SER A 31 -14.58 -6.66 -9.83
C SER A 31 -15.68 -5.67 -9.41
N SER A 32 -16.07 -5.69 -8.12
CA SER A 32 -17.12 -4.82 -7.57
C SER A 32 -16.80 -3.32 -7.63
N ILE A 33 -15.52 -2.95 -7.69
CA ILE A 33 -15.07 -1.55 -7.77
C ILE A 33 -14.48 -1.18 -9.12
N SER A 34 -14.40 -2.11 -10.08
CA SER A 34 -13.72 -1.95 -11.36
C SER A 34 -14.18 -0.71 -12.14
N ALA A 35 -15.49 -0.47 -12.21
CA ALA A 35 -16.10 0.67 -12.90
C ALA A 35 -15.96 2.02 -12.19
N LYS A 36 -15.60 2.02 -10.91
CA LYS A 36 -15.49 3.25 -10.10
C LYS A 36 -14.13 3.91 -10.32
N LYS A 37 -14.08 5.23 -10.21
CA LYS A 37 -12.81 5.98 -10.09
C LYS A 37 -12.22 5.82 -8.69
N LYS A 38 -10.93 5.54 -8.59
CA LYS A 38 -10.19 5.38 -7.32
C LYS A 38 -9.45 6.67 -7.05
N ILE A 39 -9.77 7.33 -5.95
CA ILE A 39 -9.16 8.60 -5.57
C ILE A 39 -8.42 8.40 -4.25
N TYR A 40 -7.09 8.53 -4.30
CA TYR A 40 -6.27 8.45 -3.09
C TYR A 40 -6.25 9.80 -2.39
N LEU A 41 -6.58 9.79 -1.10
CA LEU A 41 -6.40 10.92 -0.21
C LEU A 41 -5.26 10.60 0.75
N ASP A 42 -4.23 11.43 0.70
CA ASP A 42 -3.29 11.58 1.80
C ASP A 42 -4.02 12.05 3.07
N THR A 43 -3.49 11.72 4.25
CA THR A 43 -4.01 12.12 5.56
C THR A 43 -4.31 13.62 5.67
N LYS A 44 -3.53 14.49 5.01
CA LYS A 44 -3.87 15.92 4.93
C LYS A 44 -5.30 16.14 4.40
N PHE A 45 -5.68 15.46 3.32
CA PHE A 45 -7.01 15.62 2.73
C PHE A 45 -8.11 14.97 3.57
N TRP A 46 -7.83 13.86 4.26
CA TRP A 46 -8.75 13.32 5.26
C TRP A 46 -9.03 14.31 6.39
N ILE A 47 -7.99 14.99 6.89
CA ILE A 47 -8.12 16.05 7.90
C ILE A 47 -8.98 17.21 7.39
N LEU A 48 -8.77 17.65 6.14
CA LEU A 48 -9.60 18.70 5.53
C LEU A 48 -11.07 18.28 5.50
N LEU A 49 -11.39 17.10 4.98
CA LEU A 49 -12.77 16.58 4.93
C LEU A 49 -13.40 16.48 6.32
N ARG A 50 -12.64 16.01 7.32
CA ARG A 50 -13.08 15.97 8.72
C ARG A 50 -13.39 17.36 9.25
N ASN A 51 -12.52 18.33 9.02
CA ASN A 51 -12.75 19.70 9.48
C ASN A 51 -14.01 20.29 8.84
N GLY A 52 -14.23 20.05 7.54
CA GLY A 52 -15.47 20.40 6.84
C GLY A 52 -16.72 19.76 7.46
N ALA A 53 -16.64 18.49 7.87
CA ALA A 53 -17.74 17.80 8.55
C ALA A 53 -18.03 18.39 9.95
N MET A 54 -16.99 18.75 10.69
CA MET A 54 -17.09 19.22 12.08
C MET A 54 -17.45 20.70 12.20
N ASP A 55 -17.05 21.54 11.24
CA ASP A 55 -17.35 22.97 11.22
C ASP A 55 -17.72 23.46 9.80
N PRO A 56 -18.94 23.15 9.31
CA PRO A 56 -19.38 23.50 7.96
C PRO A 56 -19.40 25.01 7.67
N ILE A 57 -19.50 25.84 8.70
CA ILE A 57 -19.62 27.30 8.56
C ILE A 57 -18.25 27.91 8.29
N ASN A 58 -17.23 27.56 9.09
CA ASN A 58 -15.90 28.14 8.95
C ASN A 58 -15.04 27.39 7.93
N CYS A 59 -15.27 26.09 7.72
CA CYS A 59 -14.60 25.24 6.73
C CYS A 59 -15.50 25.01 5.50
N ASN A 60 -16.05 26.09 4.93
CA ASN A 60 -17.05 26.01 3.86
C ASN A 60 -16.54 25.29 2.60
N GLN A 61 -15.26 25.45 2.26
CA GLN A 61 -14.66 24.88 1.07
C GLN A 61 -14.41 23.38 1.26
N GLU A 62 -13.91 22.98 2.42
CA GLU A 62 -13.73 21.59 2.80
C GLU A 62 -15.06 20.86 2.94
N TYR A 63 -16.06 21.51 3.54
CA TYR A 63 -17.42 20.98 3.61
C TYR A 63 -18.01 20.77 2.22
N TYR A 64 -17.85 21.74 1.32
CA TYR A 64 -18.30 21.59 -0.06
C TYR A 64 -17.58 20.45 -0.81
N MET A 65 -16.27 20.29 -0.60
CA MET A 65 -15.50 19.16 -1.12
C MET A 65 -16.04 17.82 -0.58
N LEU A 66 -16.36 17.75 0.71
CA LEU A 66 -16.97 16.57 1.34
C LEU A 66 -18.34 16.25 0.74
N GLN A 67 -19.19 17.25 0.52
CA GLN A 67 -20.52 17.04 -0.10
C GLN A 67 -20.40 16.45 -1.51
N LEU A 68 -19.43 16.92 -2.31
CA LEU A 68 -19.14 16.34 -3.62
C LEU A 68 -18.66 14.89 -3.51
N ALA A 69 -17.72 14.62 -2.60
CA ALA A 69 -17.19 13.26 -2.38
C ALA A 69 -18.31 12.27 -1.97
N LEU A 70 -19.15 12.65 -1.02
CA LEU A 70 -20.29 11.84 -0.57
C LEU A 70 -21.25 11.54 -1.71
N LYS A 71 -21.64 12.57 -2.48
CA LYS A 71 -22.54 12.40 -3.63
C LYS A 71 -21.99 11.42 -4.68
N LEU A 72 -20.69 11.50 -4.97
CA LEU A 72 -20.04 10.63 -5.96
C LEU A 72 -19.89 9.18 -5.49
N VAL A 73 -19.67 8.98 -4.19
CA VAL A 73 -19.62 7.64 -3.60
C VAL A 73 -21.01 7.03 -3.55
N GLU A 74 -22.02 7.81 -3.18
CA GLU A 74 -23.44 7.38 -3.16
C GLU A 74 -23.94 7.01 -4.57
N SER A 75 -23.53 7.76 -5.60
CA SER A 75 -23.86 7.43 -7.00
C SER A 75 -23.04 6.27 -7.58
N GLY A 76 -22.06 5.74 -6.83
CA GLY A 76 -21.17 4.68 -7.27
C GLY A 76 -20.14 5.13 -8.33
N THR A 77 -19.91 6.44 -8.49
CA THR A 77 -18.99 6.97 -9.49
C THR A 77 -17.53 6.87 -9.05
N CYS A 78 -17.24 7.12 -7.78
CA CYS A 78 -15.90 6.99 -7.24
C CYS A 78 -15.89 6.36 -5.84
N ILE A 79 -14.69 6.10 -5.36
CA ILE A 79 -14.37 5.46 -4.10
C ILE A 79 -13.02 6.01 -3.64
N PHE A 80 -12.84 6.11 -2.32
CA PHE A 80 -11.63 6.65 -1.69
C PHE A 80 -10.95 5.60 -0.79
N PRO A 81 -10.31 4.57 -1.38
CA PRO A 81 -9.56 3.58 -0.60
C PRO A 81 -8.40 4.24 0.17
N ILE A 82 -8.03 3.66 1.30
CA ILE A 82 -6.85 4.09 2.08
C ILE A 82 -5.70 3.10 1.90
N SER A 83 -4.51 3.48 2.38
CA SER A 83 -3.39 2.55 2.60
C SER A 83 -3.08 2.39 4.09
N GLU A 84 -2.12 1.50 4.38
CA GLU A 84 -1.58 1.33 5.73
C GLU A 84 -1.01 2.63 6.32
N ASP A 85 -0.38 3.50 5.52
CA ASP A 85 0.22 4.74 6.01
C ASP A 85 -0.86 5.72 6.47
N VAL A 86 -1.95 5.87 5.71
CA VAL A 86 -3.13 6.64 6.15
C VAL A 86 -3.68 6.05 7.44
N PHE A 87 -3.82 4.73 7.53
CA PHE A 87 -4.30 4.08 8.75
C PHE A 87 -3.39 4.38 9.95
N LEU A 88 -2.07 4.22 9.81
CA LEU A 88 -1.08 4.45 10.86
C LEU A 88 -1.08 5.91 11.33
N GLU A 89 -1.18 6.86 10.41
CA GLU A 89 -1.25 8.28 10.74
C GLU A 89 -2.57 8.66 11.43
N VAL A 90 -3.69 8.06 11.00
CA VAL A 90 -5.00 8.29 11.63
C VAL A 90 -5.03 7.75 13.05
N ILE A 91 -4.54 6.53 13.31
CA ILE A 91 -4.57 5.96 14.68
C ILE A 91 -3.61 6.64 15.65
N ARG A 92 -2.66 7.43 15.16
CA ARG A 92 -1.78 8.27 16.00
C ARG A 92 -2.46 9.55 16.49
N GLN A 93 -3.67 9.85 16.04
CA GLN A 93 -4.45 10.98 16.57
C GLN A 93 -4.76 10.77 18.05
N THR A 94 -4.37 11.72 18.88
CA THR A 94 -4.50 11.63 20.35
C THR A 94 -5.90 11.97 20.85
N ASP A 95 -6.66 12.77 20.11
CA ASP A 95 -8.04 13.13 20.44
C ASP A 95 -9.03 12.12 19.86
N GLU A 96 -9.70 11.39 20.74
CA GLU A 96 -10.65 10.32 20.38
C GLU A 96 -11.79 10.83 19.49
N LYS A 97 -12.28 12.05 19.74
CA LYS A 97 -13.38 12.63 18.96
C LYS A 97 -12.96 12.82 17.50
N THR A 98 -11.81 13.43 17.24
CA THR A 98 -11.30 13.64 15.88
C THR A 98 -10.91 12.33 15.21
N LEU A 99 -10.35 11.37 15.95
CA LEU A 99 -10.08 10.02 15.48
C LEU A 99 -11.37 9.36 14.95
N LEU A 100 -12.41 9.24 15.78
CA LEU A 100 -13.67 8.59 15.41
C LEU A 100 -14.38 9.30 14.24
N ASN A 101 -14.32 10.63 14.17
CA ASN A 101 -14.87 11.36 13.02
C ASN A 101 -14.09 11.07 11.73
N THR A 102 -12.75 10.96 11.79
CA THR A 102 -11.92 10.58 10.63
C THR A 102 -12.27 9.17 10.16
N VAL A 103 -12.33 8.22 11.11
CA VAL A 103 -12.57 6.81 10.82
C VAL A 103 -13.96 6.58 10.21
N ARG A 104 -14.99 7.27 10.71
CA ARG A 104 -16.34 7.23 10.11
C ARG A 104 -16.37 7.78 8.69
N LEU A 105 -15.63 8.85 8.41
CA LEU A 105 -15.49 9.36 7.05
C LEU A 105 -14.77 8.38 6.13
N ILE A 106 -13.74 7.70 6.63
CA ILE A 106 -13.06 6.63 5.89
C ILE A 106 -14.03 5.50 5.57
N ASP A 107 -14.81 5.00 6.54
CA ASP A 107 -15.81 3.95 6.29
C ASP A 107 -16.80 4.36 5.19
N LEU A 108 -17.32 5.59 5.27
CA LEU A 108 -18.27 6.13 4.30
C LEU A 108 -17.67 6.24 2.88
N LEU A 109 -16.48 6.85 2.75
CA LEU A 109 -15.91 7.20 1.44
C LEU A 109 -15.13 6.05 0.80
N SER A 110 -14.50 5.19 1.60
CA SER A 110 -13.77 4.01 1.12
C SER A 110 -14.68 2.81 0.86
N GLN A 111 -15.90 2.80 1.44
CA GLN A 111 -16.81 1.65 1.40
C GLN A 111 -16.15 0.36 1.92
N GLY A 112 -15.27 0.50 2.92
CA GLY A 112 -14.57 -0.62 3.53
C GLY A 112 -13.41 -1.18 2.71
N VAL A 113 -12.93 -0.46 1.69
CA VAL A 113 -11.85 -0.90 0.80
C VAL A 113 -10.52 -0.24 1.17
N SER A 114 -9.45 -1.02 1.08
CA SER A 114 -8.07 -0.60 1.26
C SER A 114 -7.22 -1.10 0.10
N ILE A 115 -6.06 -0.48 -0.13
CA ILE A 115 -4.99 -1.10 -0.91
C ILE A 115 -4.18 -2.03 0.02
N LEU A 116 -3.59 -3.09 -0.53
CA LEU A 116 -2.66 -3.98 0.17
C LEU A 116 -1.58 -3.22 0.95
N SER A 117 -1.00 -3.84 1.98
CA SER A 117 0.16 -3.28 2.68
C SER A 117 1.36 -3.09 1.73
N TYR A 118 2.31 -2.25 2.09
CA TYR A 118 3.52 -2.00 1.28
C TYR A 118 4.27 -3.31 0.99
N GLU A 119 4.42 -4.14 2.02
CA GLU A 119 5.08 -5.43 1.89
C GLU A 119 4.35 -6.34 0.89
N GLU A 120 3.02 -6.48 1.04
CA GLU A 120 2.20 -7.27 0.12
C GLU A 120 2.21 -6.71 -1.31
N ARG A 121 2.24 -5.39 -1.48
CA ARG A 121 2.38 -4.75 -2.81
C ARG A 121 3.72 -5.10 -3.44
N VAL A 122 4.83 -4.98 -2.71
CA VAL A 122 6.16 -5.33 -3.21
C VAL A 122 6.21 -6.81 -3.61
N GLN A 123 5.71 -7.71 -2.75
CA GLN A 123 5.63 -9.14 -3.05
C GLN A 123 4.81 -9.40 -4.31
N PHE A 124 3.63 -8.80 -4.41
CA PHE A 124 2.75 -8.92 -5.57
C PHE A 124 3.42 -8.42 -6.87
N GLU A 125 3.99 -7.22 -6.86
CA GLU A 125 4.64 -6.60 -8.01
C GLU A 125 5.78 -7.48 -8.57
N LEU A 126 6.58 -8.04 -7.67
CA LEU A 126 7.65 -8.98 -8.00
C LEU A 126 7.12 -10.30 -8.56
N MET A 127 6.13 -10.91 -7.91
CA MET A 127 5.50 -12.14 -8.40
C MET A 127 4.87 -11.94 -9.77
N HIS A 128 4.18 -10.82 -9.96
CA HIS A 128 3.59 -10.44 -11.23
C HIS A 128 4.67 -10.27 -12.31
N PHE A 129 5.81 -9.66 -11.99
CA PHE A 129 6.96 -9.58 -12.90
C PHE A 129 7.44 -10.98 -13.31
N TRP A 130 7.76 -11.88 -12.36
CA TRP A 130 8.31 -13.19 -12.69
C TRP A 130 7.34 -14.05 -13.49
N TYR A 131 6.09 -14.18 -13.02
CA TYR A 131 5.11 -15.00 -13.70
C TYR A 131 4.81 -14.50 -15.12
N SER A 132 4.76 -13.18 -15.32
CA SER A 132 4.63 -12.60 -16.66
C SER A 132 5.81 -12.97 -17.58
N HIS A 133 7.04 -13.02 -17.05
CA HIS A 133 8.24 -13.38 -17.82
C HIS A 133 8.43 -14.89 -18.00
N LEU A 134 7.76 -15.70 -17.17
CA LEU A 134 7.68 -17.16 -17.31
C LEU A 134 6.51 -17.62 -18.20
N ASN A 135 5.77 -16.68 -18.81
CA ASN A 135 4.56 -16.95 -19.60
C ASN A 135 3.49 -17.72 -18.83
N GLN A 136 3.39 -17.48 -17.52
CA GLN A 136 2.30 -17.98 -16.70
C GLN A 136 1.11 -17.01 -16.73
N GLU A 137 -0.09 -17.53 -16.47
CA GLU A 137 -1.28 -16.68 -16.33
C GLU A 137 -1.12 -15.75 -15.12
N THR A 138 -1.34 -14.46 -15.35
CA THR A 138 -1.29 -13.44 -14.32
C THR A 138 -2.55 -12.57 -14.37
N TYR A 139 -2.98 -12.11 -13.19
CA TYR A 139 -4.01 -11.09 -13.07
C TYR A 139 -3.43 -9.71 -13.31
N LEU A 140 -4.27 -8.75 -13.72
CA LEU A 140 -3.85 -7.36 -13.84
C LEU A 140 -3.53 -6.80 -12.44
N PRO A 141 -2.53 -5.91 -12.31
CA PRO A 141 -2.22 -5.26 -11.04
C PRO A 141 -3.45 -4.63 -10.36
N GLN A 142 -4.30 -3.97 -11.13
CA GLN A 142 -5.52 -3.32 -10.64
C GLN A 142 -6.57 -4.30 -10.12
N GLU A 143 -6.46 -5.60 -10.42
CA GLU A 143 -7.38 -6.63 -9.92
C GLU A 143 -6.92 -7.23 -8.59
N MET A 144 -5.63 -7.09 -8.26
CA MET A 144 -5.05 -7.76 -7.11
C MET A 144 -4.73 -6.81 -5.96
N VAL A 145 -4.45 -5.53 -6.21
CA VAL A 145 -3.96 -4.63 -5.14
C VAL A 145 -4.99 -4.23 -4.08
N TRP A 146 -6.24 -4.68 -4.16
CA TRP A 146 -7.30 -4.31 -3.21
C TRP A 146 -7.49 -5.34 -2.10
N THR A 147 -7.87 -4.85 -0.92
CA THR A 147 -8.29 -5.64 0.25
C THR A 147 -9.32 -4.87 1.09
N LYS A 148 -9.75 -5.41 2.22
CA LYS A 148 -10.66 -4.74 3.17
C LYS A 148 -9.89 -4.00 4.26
N LEU A 149 -10.52 -2.99 4.87
CA LEU A 149 -9.93 -2.16 5.93
C LEU A 149 -9.40 -2.96 7.13
N SER A 150 -10.00 -4.12 7.41
CA SER A 150 -9.53 -5.06 8.42
C SER A 150 -8.10 -5.55 8.17
N TYR A 151 -7.74 -5.74 6.90
CA TYR A 151 -6.46 -6.25 6.42
C TYR A 151 -5.53 -5.17 5.86
N THR A 152 -5.80 -3.88 6.12
CA THR A 152 -4.93 -2.77 5.71
C THR A 152 -3.47 -2.91 6.16
N MET A 153 -3.22 -3.62 7.27
CA MET A 153 -1.87 -3.89 7.81
C MET A 153 -1.29 -5.23 7.32
N GLY A 154 -1.85 -5.79 6.26
CA GLY A 154 -1.48 -7.09 5.71
C GLY A 154 -2.40 -8.22 6.15
N PHE A 155 -2.53 -9.23 5.31
CA PHE A 155 -3.28 -10.45 5.62
C PHE A 155 -2.53 -11.31 6.63
N LYS A 156 -3.16 -11.53 7.78
CA LYS A 156 -2.70 -12.48 8.80
C LYS A 156 -3.88 -13.29 9.30
N SER A 157 -3.63 -14.59 9.51
CA SER A 157 -4.57 -15.50 10.15
C SER A 157 -3.84 -16.25 11.28
N PHE A 158 -4.57 -17.05 12.05
CA PHE A 158 -4.03 -17.76 13.21
C PHE A 158 -4.00 -19.27 12.97
N ILE A 159 -3.08 -19.96 13.62
CA ILE A 159 -3.03 -21.43 13.68
C ILE A 159 -2.99 -21.83 15.15
N HIS A 160 -3.81 -22.81 15.53
CA HIS A 160 -3.80 -23.37 16.86
C HIS A 160 -3.28 -24.82 16.83
N ALA A 161 -2.20 -25.09 17.56
CA ALA A 161 -1.50 -26.37 17.53
C ALA A 161 -2.36 -27.56 18.01
N GLU A 162 -3.36 -27.30 18.87
CA GLU A 162 -4.26 -28.34 19.39
C GLU A 162 -5.45 -28.65 18.47
N ILE A 163 -5.62 -27.90 17.38
CA ILE A 163 -6.68 -28.09 16.39
C ILE A 163 -6.09 -28.80 15.18
N SER A 164 -6.83 -29.72 14.54
CA SER A 164 -6.36 -30.36 13.32
C SER A 164 -6.18 -29.35 12.18
N ASP A 165 -5.29 -29.62 11.23
CA ASP A 165 -5.06 -28.72 10.09
C ASP A 165 -6.35 -28.43 9.29
N SER A 166 -7.20 -29.45 9.13
CA SER A 166 -8.48 -29.31 8.44
C SER A 166 -9.45 -28.37 9.17
N GLU A 167 -9.53 -28.47 10.50
CA GLU A 167 -10.42 -27.62 11.30
C GLU A 167 -9.83 -26.22 11.47
N ASN A 168 -8.50 -26.09 11.59
CA ASN A 168 -7.79 -24.81 11.50
C ASN A 168 -8.16 -24.09 10.20
N LEU A 169 -8.07 -24.77 9.05
CA LEU A 169 -8.40 -24.18 7.75
C LEU A 169 -9.84 -23.67 7.68
N ILE A 170 -10.80 -24.43 8.22
CA ILE A 170 -12.22 -24.02 8.28
C ILE A 170 -12.36 -22.75 9.14
N ILE A 171 -11.76 -22.75 10.33
CA ILE A 171 -11.82 -21.63 11.27
C ILE A 171 -11.15 -20.39 10.67
N GLN A 172 -10.00 -20.54 10.01
CA GLN A 172 -9.28 -19.44 9.37
C GLN A 172 -10.10 -18.79 8.25
N LYS A 173 -10.77 -19.59 7.41
CA LYS A 173 -11.64 -19.07 6.34
C LYS A 173 -12.87 -18.36 6.92
N ALA A 174 -13.51 -18.94 7.94
CA ALA A 174 -14.65 -18.30 8.60
C ALA A 174 -14.26 -17.01 9.34
N PHE A 175 -13.11 -16.99 10.01
CA PHE A 175 -12.54 -15.78 10.59
C PHE A 175 -12.23 -14.73 9.52
N THR A 176 -11.75 -15.17 8.36
CA THR A 176 -11.53 -14.28 7.22
C THR A 176 -12.83 -13.59 6.80
N ASP A 177 -13.94 -14.32 6.71
CA ASP A 177 -15.25 -13.74 6.39
C ASP A 177 -15.72 -12.74 7.45
N GLN A 178 -15.54 -13.08 8.73
CA GLN A 178 -15.88 -12.17 9.82
C GLN A 178 -15.06 -10.87 9.73
N MET A 179 -13.76 -10.96 9.50
CA MET A 179 -12.89 -9.79 9.34
C MET A 179 -13.17 -9.04 8.04
N TRP A 180 -13.61 -9.73 6.98
CA TRP A 180 -13.99 -9.11 5.71
C TRP A 180 -15.23 -8.21 5.85
N SER A 181 -16.10 -8.49 6.83
CA SER A 181 -17.34 -7.74 7.05
C SER A 181 -17.22 -6.57 8.04
N ILE A 182 -16.16 -6.48 8.85
CA ILE A 182 -16.07 -5.42 9.88
C ILE A 182 -15.82 -4.05 9.27
N SER A 183 -16.41 -3.03 9.87
CA SER A 183 -16.05 -1.63 9.60
C SER A 183 -14.75 -1.23 10.30
N LEU A 184 -14.09 -0.17 9.82
CA LEU A 184 -12.93 0.39 10.51
C LEU A 184 -13.34 1.01 11.85
N THR A 185 -14.52 1.63 11.93
CA THR A 185 -15.08 2.17 13.18
C THR A 185 -15.14 1.10 14.27
N GLU A 186 -15.74 -0.07 13.98
CA GLU A 186 -15.81 -1.18 14.94
C GLU A 186 -14.43 -1.69 15.34
N LYS A 187 -13.49 -1.79 14.39
CA LYS A 187 -12.11 -2.19 14.65
C LYS A 187 -11.42 -1.22 15.62
N ILE A 188 -11.55 0.08 15.38
CA ILE A 188 -10.93 1.12 16.23
C ILE A 188 -11.55 1.16 17.62
N GLU A 189 -12.87 1.04 17.73
CA GLU A 189 -13.57 0.97 19.02
C GLU A 189 -13.10 -0.23 19.85
N MET A 190 -12.92 -1.40 19.23
CA MET A 190 -12.35 -2.59 19.88
C MET A 190 -10.88 -2.40 20.29
N MET A 191 -10.08 -1.72 19.46
CA MET A 191 -8.69 -1.42 19.80
C MET A 191 -8.59 -0.43 20.97
N LEU A 192 -9.48 0.57 21.04
CA LEU A 192 -9.58 1.53 22.14
C LEU A 192 -9.95 0.82 23.44
N SER A 193 -10.96 -0.08 23.41
CA SER A 193 -11.40 -0.81 24.60
C SER A 193 -10.32 -1.72 25.18
N ASN A 194 -9.45 -2.26 24.33
CA ASN A 194 -8.41 -3.20 24.72
C ASN A 194 -7.04 -2.53 24.97
N GLY A 195 -6.96 -1.20 24.88
CA GLY A 195 -5.74 -0.44 25.14
C GLY A 195 -4.63 -0.61 24.10
N ALA A 196 -4.96 -1.07 22.89
CA ALA A 196 -4.00 -1.47 21.86
C ALA A 196 -3.12 -0.31 21.32
N PHE A 197 -3.50 0.95 21.57
CA PHE A 197 -2.77 2.12 21.08
C PHE A 197 -1.65 2.61 22.00
N LYS A 198 -1.49 2.02 23.20
CA LYS A 198 -0.50 2.47 24.19
C LYS A 198 0.95 2.16 23.81
N ASP A 199 1.16 1.21 22.89
CA ASP A 199 2.47 0.67 22.52
C ASP A 199 2.80 0.88 21.03
N LEU A 200 2.23 1.89 20.37
CA LEU A 200 2.59 2.18 18.99
C LEU A 200 4.06 2.62 18.90
N PRO A 201 4.88 2.02 18.01
CA PRO A 201 6.25 2.43 17.84
C PRO A 201 6.35 3.87 17.32
N GLU A 202 7.27 4.63 17.91
CA GLU A 202 7.62 5.98 17.48
C GLU A 202 8.12 5.95 16.02
N PRO A 203 7.75 6.95 15.20
CA PRO A 203 8.26 7.04 13.84
C PRO A 203 9.79 7.28 13.85
N PRO A 204 10.52 6.77 12.84
CA PRO A 204 11.93 7.08 12.68
C PRO A 204 12.13 8.58 12.46
N THR A 205 13.18 9.17 13.04
CA THR A 205 13.52 10.60 12.89
C THR A 205 14.44 10.83 11.68
N ALA A 206 14.30 11.98 11.00
CA ALA A 206 15.09 12.33 9.81
C ALA A 206 16.54 12.74 10.11
N GLU A 207 16.92 12.86 11.38
CA GLU A 207 18.28 13.29 11.79
C GLU A 207 19.35 12.33 11.25
N ASN A 208 19.15 11.01 11.37
CA ASN A 208 20.10 10.00 10.88
C ASN A 208 20.22 9.96 9.35
N ILE A 209 19.14 10.30 8.62
CA ILE A 209 19.08 10.21 7.15
C ILE A 209 19.81 11.40 6.50
N ASN A 210 19.66 12.59 7.08
CA ASN A 210 20.29 13.81 6.57
C ASN A 210 21.81 13.80 6.72
N GLU A 211 22.36 13.24 7.82
CA GLU A 211 23.81 13.11 8.01
C GLU A 211 24.47 12.26 6.91
N GLY A 212 23.85 11.13 6.55
CA GLY A 212 24.26 10.30 5.42
C GLY A 212 24.14 11.01 4.07
N GLN A 213 23.07 11.78 3.83
CA GLN A 213 22.88 12.51 2.57
C GLN A 213 24.07 13.43 2.25
N PHE A 214 24.56 14.20 3.23
CA PHE A 214 25.66 15.15 3.01
C PHE A 214 27.00 14.43 2.80
N ALA A 215 27.27 13.37 3.57
CA ALA A 215 28.48 12.56 3.46
C ALA A 215 28.63 11.93 2.06
N HIS A 216 27.50 11.51 1.47
CA HIS A 216 27.44 10.74 0.23
C HIS A 216 27.06 11.57 -1.01
N SER A 217 27.07 12.90 -0.91
CA SER A 217 26.65 13.82 -1.98
C SER A 217 27.54 13.83 -3.23
N HIS A 218 28.72 13.19 -3.16
CA HIS A 218 29.69 13.07 -4.25
C HIS A 218 29.60 11.72 -4.99
N GLU A 219 28.74 10.79 -4.54
CA GLU A 219 28.68 9.41 -5.06
C GLU A 219 28.05 9.28 -6.46
N ALA A 220 27.37 10.32 -6.94
CA ALA A 220 26.69 10.28 -8.22
C ALA A 220 27.03 11.50 -9.09
N SER A 221 27.46 11.23 -10.32
CA SER A 221 27.76 12.23 -11.36
C SER A 221 26.53 12.60 -12.21
N SER A 222 25.45 11.83 -12.09
CA SER A 222 24.19 12.05 -12.80
C SER A 222 22.99 11.59 -11.97
N PHE A 223 21.81 12.13 -12.27
CA PHE A 223 20.56 11.69 -11.64
C PHE A 223 20.31 10.19 -11.83
N LYS A 224 20.62 9.65 -13.02
CA LYS A 224 20.49 8.21 -13.28
C LYS A 224 21.36 7.38 -12.35
N GLN A 225 22.59 7.82 -12.07
CA GLN A 225 23.47 7.13 -11.13
C GLN A 225 22.91 7.22 -9.70
N MET A 226 22.41 8.39 -9.29
CA MET A 226 21.76 8.56 -7.98
C MET A 226 20.55 7.63 -7.83
N PHE A 227 19.68 7.57 -8.84
CA PHE A 227 18.56 6.64 -8.89
C PHE A 227 19.01 5.17 -8.75
N MET A 228 20.07 4.77 -9.45
CA MET A 228 20.58 3.40 -9.32
C MET A 228 21.18 3.12 -7.93
N ASN A 229 21.78 4.11 -7.26
CA ASN A 229 22.24 3.94 -5.88
C ASN A 229 21.05 3.71 -4.94
N GLU A 230 19.94 4.43 -5.12
CA GLU A 230 18.71 4.21 -4.36
C GLU A 230 18.03 2.88 -4.67
N VAL A 231 18.12 2.39 -5.91
CA VAL A 231 17.65 1.05 -6.26
C VAL A 231 18.50 -0.01 -5.53
N ALA A 232 19.81 0.16 -5.45
CA ALA A 232 20.67 -0.75 -4.70
C ALA A 232 20.30 -0.78 -3.21
N GLY A 233 20.13 0.39 -2.59
CA GLY A 233 19.67 0.49 -1.20
C GLY A 233 18.31 -0.16 -0.97
N TRP A 234 17.35 0.06 -1.89
CA TRP A 234 16.04 -0.59 -1.82
C TRP A 234 16.15 -2.12 -1.90
N VAL A 235 16.99 -2.63 -2.80
CA VAL A 235 17.23 -4.08 -2.96
C VAL A 235 17.86 -4.68 -1.70
N ASP A 236 18.81 -3.97 -1.07
CA ASP A 236 19.44 -4.43 0.17
C ASP A 236 18.43 -4.51 1.33
N VAL A 237 17.56 -3.51 1.48
CA VAL A 237 16.51 -3.48 2.53
C VAL A 237 15.50 -4.61 2.34
N ASN A 238 15.15 -4.96 1.10
CA ASN A 238 14.14 -5.98 0.80
C ASN A 238 14.75 -7.35 0.49
N ASN A 239 16.05 -7.55 0.74
CA ASN A 239 16.76 -8.74 0.29
C ASN A 239 16.15 -10.06 0.78
N ASP A 240 15.78 -10.13 2.06
CA ASP A 240 15.27 -11.37 2.64
C ASP A 240 13.93 -11.76 2.00
N MET A 241 13.02 -10.80 1.86
CA MET A 241 11.77 -10.95 1.12
C MET A 241 12.00 -11.38 -0.34
N LEU A 242 12.96 -10.75 -1.04
CA LEU A 242 13.31 -11.10 -2.41
C LEU A 242 13.79 -12.56 -2.53
N CYS A 243 14.56 -13.03 -1.56
CA CYS A 243 15.03 -14.42 -1.51
C CYS A 243 13.88 -15.39 -1.26
N GLU A 244 13.03 -15.11 -0.26
CA GLU A 244 11.88 -15.95 0.07
C GLU A 244 10.92 -16.11 -1.11
N LEU A 245 10.62 -15.02 -1.82
CA LEU A 245 9.77 -15.05 -3.00
C LEU A 245 10.36 -15.87 -4.16
N MET A 246 11.69 -15.80 -4.33
CA MET A 246 12.37 -16.60 -5.36
C MET A 246 12.33 -18.09 -5.02
N GLU A 247 12.50 -18.44 -3.74
CA GLU A 247 12.39 -19.82 -3.25
C GLU A 247 10.97 -20.37 -3.44
N HIS A 248 9.97 -19.54 -3.15
CA HIS A 248 8.57 -19.85 -3.43
C HIS A 248 8.33 -20.07 -4.94
N THR A 249 8.79 -19.14 -5.77
CA THR A 249 8.64 -19.22 -7.23
C THR A 249 9.33 -20.46 -7.81
N TYR A 250 10.53 -20.79 -7.35
CA TYR A 250 11.24 -22.02 -7.71
C TYR A 250 10.43 -23.27 -7.36
N SER A 251 9.89 -23.32 -6.14
CA SER A 251 9.11 -24.46 -5.67
C SER A 251 7.84 -24.65 -6.50
N CYS A 252 7.12 -23.57 -6.79
CA CYS A 252 5.92 -23.60 -7.62
C CYS A 252 6.20 -23.99 -9.09
N THR A 253 7.32 -23.55 -9.65
CA THR A 253 7.64 -23.77 -11.07
C THR A 253 8.26 -25.15 -11.34
N THR A 254 9.04 -25.68 -10.40
CA THR A 254 9.73 -26.97 -10.55
C THR A 254 9.02 -28.13 -9.86
N GLY A 255 8.13 -27.85 -8.90
CA GLY A 255 7.56 -28.86 -8.01
C GLY A 255 8.55 -29.42 -6.99
N LEU A 256 9.78 -28.89 -6.93
CA LEU A 256 10.82 -29.34 -6.01
C LEU A 256 10.96 -28.36 -4.85
N PRO A 257 11.04 -28.85 -3.60
CA PRO A 257 11.33 -27.98 -2.47
C PRO A 257 12.76 -27.45 -2.58
N VAL A 258 12.99 -26.27 -2.00
CA VAL A 258 14.34 -25.77 -1.78
C VAL A 258 15.00 -26.63 -0.69
N PRO A 259 16.24 -27.13 -0.88
CA PRO A 259 16.89 -27.98 0.12
C PRO A 259 17.02 -27.29 1.48
N GLU A 260 16.54 -27.94 2.53
CA GLU A 260 16.62 -27.43 3.92
C GLU A 260 18.08 -27.31 4.40
N ASN A 261 18.94 -28.19 3.90
CA ASN A 261 20.33 -28.38 4.35
C ASN A 261 21.33 -27.42 3.67
N ARG A 262 20.86 -26.31 3.07
CA ARG A 262 21.75 -25.34 2.41
C ARG A 262 22.73 -24.74 3.40
N THR A 263 24.00 -24.76 3.03
CA THR A 263 25.07 -24.06 3.73
C THR A 263 24.84 -22.55 3.71
N ASN A 264 25.41 -21.83 4.68
CA ASN A 264 25.35 -20.36 4.71
C ASN A 264 25.94 -19.74 3.43
N GLU A 265 26.96 -20.37 2.84
CA GLU A 265 27.58 -19.92 1.59
C GLU A 265 26.62 -20.03 0.40
N GLU A 266 25.84 -21.11 0.30
CA GLU A 266 24.83 -21.28 -0.76
C GLU A 266 23.68 -20.28 -0.63
N ARG A 267 23.25 -19.98 0.60
CA ARG A 267 22.23 -18.97 0.89
C ARG A 267 22.73 -17.58 0.48
N GLU A 268 23.96 -17.24 0.87
CA GLU A 268 24.58 -15.96 0.53
C GLU A 268 24.76 -15.79 -0.98
N LYS A 269 25.17 -16.84 -1.69
CA LYS A 269 25.29 -16.82 -3.15
C LYS A 269 23.94 -16.60 -3.84
N THR A 270 22.88 -17.20 -3.32
CA THR A 270 21.51 -17.00 -3.83
C THR A 270 21.06 -15.56 -3.62
N SER A 271 21.26 -15.03 -2.42
CA SER A 271 21.02 -13.62 -2.05
C SER A 271 21.75 -12.66 -3.00
N GLN A 272 23.07 -12.83 -3.18
CA GLN A 272 23.85 -11.99 -4.10
C GLN A 272 23.35 -12.05 -5.55
N GLY A 273 23.02 -13.25 -6.03
CA GLY A 273 22.44 -13.44 -7.36
C GLY A 273 21.11 -12.70 -7.51
N MET A 274 20.26 -12.74 -6.49
CA MET A 274 18.95 -12.11 -6.47
C MET A 274 19.07 -10.57 -6.48
N ARG A 275 19.92 -10.02 -5.62
CA ARG A 275 20.19 -8.57 -5.60
C ARG A 275 20.71 -8.07 -6.94
N ALA A 276 21.70 -8.79 -7.48
CA ALA A 276 22.29 -8.48 -8.77
C ALA A 276 21.24 -8.54 -9.89
N MET A 277 20.33 -9.51 -9.86
CA MET A 277 19.27 -9.65 -10.86
C MET A 277 18.35 -8.42 -10.85
N VAL A 278 17.74 -8.08 -9.72
CA VAL A 278 16.79 -6.95 -9.62
C VAL A 278 17.48 -5.64 -10.00
N TYR A 279 18.67 -5.38 -9.44
CA TYR A 279 19.46 -4.20 -9.78
C TYR A 279 19.75 -4.11 -11.29
N ASN A 280 20.14 -5.22 -11.92
CA ASN A 280 20.45 -5.23 -13.35
C ASN A 280 19.22 -5.04 -14.24
N ILE A 281 18.04 -5.53 -13.83
CA ILE A 281 16.80 -5.30 -14.56
C ILE A 281 16.46 -3.80 -14.58
N PHE A 282 16.65 -3.08 -13.46
CA PHE A 282 16.56 -1.62 -13.42
C PHE A 282 17.63 -0.95 -14.28
N ARG A 283 18.90 -1.36 -14.13
CA ARG A 283 20.04 -0.79 -14.87
C ARG A 283 19.86 -0.87 -16.39
N LEU A 284 19.31 -1.99 -16.87
CA LEU A 284 19.04 -2.27 -18.28
C LEU A 284 17.68 -1.70 -18.74
N ASN A 285 16.95 -1.00 -17.87
CA ASN A 285 15.63 -0.45 -18.13
C ASN A 285 14.59 -1.50 -18.61
N LYS A 286 14.71 -2.74 -18.11
CA LYS A 286 13.80 -3.85 -18.43
C LYS A 286 12.65 -3.98 -17.42
N MET A 287 12.71 -3.27 -16.29
CA MET A 287 11.67 -3.34 -15.25
C MET A 287 10.33 -2.75 -15.69
N GLY A 288 10.32 -1.83 -16.67
CA GLY A 288 9.10 -1.17 -17.12
C GLY A 288 8.26 -0.60 -15.96
N LEU A 289 6.99 -0.99 -15.93
CA LEU A 289 5.98 -0.65 -14.92
C LEU A 289 5.73 -1.77 -13.89
N TYR A 290 6.51 -2.86 -13.90
CA TYR A 290 6.22 -4.04 -13.09
C TYR A 290 6.50 -3.87 -11.60
N LEU A 291 7.44 -2.99 -11.23
CA LEU A 291 7.87 -2.78 -9.84
C LEU A 291 7.75 -1.31 -9.42
N PRO A 292 6.53 -0.74 -9.42
CA PRO A 292 6.31 0.66 -9.12
C PRO A 292 6.73 1.05 -7.70
N SER A 293 6.56 0.18 -6.69
CA SER A 293 6.92 0.50 -5.31
C SER A 293 8.41 0.82 -5.19
N ALA A 294 9.27 -0.04 -5.74
CA ALA A 294 10.71 0.19 -5.79
C ALA A 294 11.05 1.44 -6.62
N ARG A 295 10.45 1.58 -7.81
CA ARG A 295 10.75 2.70 -8.72
C ARG A 295 10.42 4.05 -8.11
N ILE A 296 9.24 4.18 -7.50
CA ILE A 296 8.75 5.44 -6.95
C ILE A 296 9.57 5.82 -5.73
N ILE A 297 9.75 4.89 -4.78
CA ILE A 297 10.54 5.15 -3.56
C ILE A 297 11.97 5.52 -3.93
N SER A 298 12.67 4.71 -4.72
CA SER A 298 14.05 5.00 -5.11
C SER A 298 14.15 6.30 -5.91
N GLY A 299 13.15 6.63 -6.74
CA GLY A 299 13.11 7.89 -7.49
C GLY A 299 12.94 9.12 -6.60
N LEU A 300 12.05 9.06 -5.61
CA LEU A 300 11.80 10.15 -4.69
C LEU A 300 12.99 10.39 -3.76
N HIS A 301 13.59 9.32 -3.22
CA HIS A 301 14.86 9.43 -2.48
C HIS A 301 15.97 10.04 -3.34
N ALA A 302 16.11 9.59 -4.59
CA ALA A 302 17.13 10.09 -5.49
C ALA A 302 16.92 11.57 -5.81
N ALA A 303 15.68 12.02 -5.98
CA ALA A 303 15.36 13.43 -6.22
C ALA A 303 15.73 14.32 -5.05
N VAL A 304 15.37 13.92 -3.82
CA VAL A 304 15.73 14.68 -2.61
C VAL A 304 17.24 14.69 -2.41
N ARG A 305 17.93 13.57 -2.61
CA ARG A 305 19.41 13.52 -2.52
C ARG A 305 20.11 14.33 -3.60
N TRP A 306 19.55 14.37 -4.82
CA TRP A 306 20.13 15.06 -5.96
C TRP A 306 20.06 16.59 -5.81
N ASP A 307 18.98 17.12 -5.26
CA ASP A 307 18.88 18.53 -4.95
C ASP A 307 19.64 18.85 -3.64
N LYS A 308 20.87 19.37 -3.78
CA LYS A 308 21.73 19.74 -2.66
C LYS A 308 21.13 20.80 -1.71
N LYS A 309 20.06 21.48 -2.11
CA LYS A 309 19.33 22.45 -1.26
C LYS A 309 18.16 21.81 -0.51
N GLN A 310 17.71 20.64 -0.95
CA GLN A 310 16.60 19.92 -0.34
C GLN A 310 17.12 18.96 0.73
N LYS A 311 16.47 18.94 1.89
CA LYS A 311 16.72 18.02 2.99
C LYS A 311 15.55 17.06 3.15
N PHE A 312 15.84 15.88 3.69
CA PHE A 312 14.78 14.99 4.18
C PHE A 312 14.07 15.64 5.36
N GLN A 313 12.73 15.62 5.34
CA GLN A 313 11.85 15.95 6.46
C GLN A 313 11.39 14.67 7.14
N ASP A 314 11.00 14.73 8.42
CA ASP A 314 10.57 13.56 9.21
C ASP A 314 9.43 12.78 8.54
N HIS A 315 8.54 13.48 7.84
CA HIS A 315 7.40 12.88 7.14
C HIS A 315 7.75 12.37 5.72
N ASP A 316 8.93 12.65 5.16
CA ASP A 316 9.25 12.28 3.76
C ASP A 316 9.15 10.77 3.51
N LEU A 317 9.50 9.94 4.49
CA LEU A 317 9.39 8.48 4.35
C LEU A 317 7.94 8.04 4.20
N HIS A 318 7.03 8.61 4.99
CA HIS A 318 5.60 8.32 4.91
C HIS A 318 5.00 8.90 3.61
N ASP A 319 5.37 10.14 3.24
CA ASP A 319 4.97 10.76 1.98
C ASP A 319 5.35 9.90 0.76
N PHE A 320 6.55 9.32 0.76
CA PHE A 320 7.00 8.47 -0.33
C PHE A 320 6.21 7.16 -0.39
N ARG A 321 5.80 6.62 0.77
CA ARG A 321 4.92 5.46 0.82
C ARG A 321 3.52 5.79 0.32
N HIS A 322 2.96 6.96 0.67
CA HIS A 322 1.71 7.46 0.07
C HIS A 322 1.81 7.51 -1.46
N ALA A 323 2.87 8.11 -2.01
CA ALA A 323 3.10 8.16 -3.45
C ALA A 323 3.21 6.76 -4.08
N SER A 324 3.93 5.83 -3.44
CA SER A 324 4.08 4.45 -3.94
C SER A 324 2.76 3.68 -3.98
N ALA A 325 1.84 3.97 -3.04
CA ALA A 325 0.52 3.36 -2.98
C ALA A 325 -0.45 4.01 -3.97
N ALA A 326 -0.38 5.34 -4.12
CA ALA A 326 -1.36 6.10 -4.89
C ALA A 326 -1.09 6.05 -6.40
N ILE A 327 0.11 6.44 -6.82
CA ILE A 327 0.41 6.74 -8.22
C ILE A 327 0.18 5.55 -9.18
N PRO A 328 0.55 4.30 -8.85
CA PRO A 328 0.42 3.19 -9.81
C PRO A 328 -1.00 2.64 -9.93
N TYR A 329 -1.85 2.91 -8.94
CA TYR A 329 -3.07 2.13 -8.70
C TYR A 329 -4.34 2.98 -8.61
N PHE A 330 -4.22 4.31 -8.53
CA PHE A 330 -5.34 5.24 -8.39
C PHE A 330 -5.40 6.21 -9.57
N ASP A 331 -6.62 6.61 -9.96
CA ASP A 331 -6.84 7.58 -11.03
C ASP A 331 -6.40 9.00 -10.59
N HIS A 332 -6.56 9.32 -9.30
CA HIS A 332 -6.26 10.62 -8.74
C HIS A 332 -5.52 10.48 -7.41
N PHE A 333 -4.56 11.38 -7.16
CA PHE A 333 -3.82 11.46 -5.90
C PHE A 333 -3.86 12.88 -5.34
N PHE A 334 -4.51 13.05 -4.19
CA PHE A 334 -4.62 14.33 -3.51
C PHE A 334 -3.65 14.35 -2.32
N THR A 335 -2.64 15.21 -2.38
CA THR A 335 -1.51 15.26 -1.42
C THR A 335 -1.00 16.69 -1.25
N GLU A 336 0.03 16.94 -0.45
CA GLU A 336 0.58 18.28 -0.27
C GLU A 336 1.44 18.74 -1.46
N LYS A 337 1.78 20.03 -1.45
CA LYS A 337 2.41 20.71 -2.59
C LYS A 337 3.81 20.16 -2.87
N ARG A 338 4.53 19.74 -1.83
CA ARG A 338 5.92 19.28 -1.94
C ARG A 338 5.97 17.94 -2.67
N LEU A 339 5.21 16.94 -2.24
CA LEU A 339 5.13 15.64 -2.90
C LEU A 339 4.56 15.78 -4.31
N THR A 340 3.52 16.62 -4.52
CA THR A 340 3.01 16.92 -5.86
C THR A 340 4.12 17.43 -6.80
N HIS A 341 4.96 18.35 -6.33
CA HIS A 341 6.10 18.84 -7.12
C HIS A 341 7.12 17.73 -7.39
N LEU A 342 7.48 16.94 -6.37
CA LEU A 342 8.45 15.84 -6.52
C LEU A 342 7.99 14.81 -7.54
N VAL A 343 6.75 14.34 -7.47
CA VAL A 343 6.26 13.27 -8.35
C VAL A 343 6.02 13.73 -9.79
N THR A 344 5.78 15.03 -10.02
CA THR A 344 5.52 15.62 -11.34
C THR A 344 6.75 16.22 -12.01
N GLN A 345 7.87 16.37 -11.29
CA GLN A 345 9.07 17.00 -11.82
C GLN A 345 9.63 16.26 -13.03
N ASN A 346 10.34 16.99 -13.89
CA ASN A 346 10.81 16.46 -15.19
C ASN A 346 11.70 15.22 -15.10
N GLN A 347 12.42 15.02 -13.99
CA GLN A 347 13.30 13.87 -13.80
C GLN A 347 12.53 12.58 -13.48
N LEU A 348 11.36 12.69 -12.84
CA LEU A 348 10.55 11.55 -12.40
C LEU A 348 9.32 11.35 -13.28
N LYS A 349 8.49 12.39 -13.43
CA LYS A 349 7.22 12.37 -14.19
C LYS A 349 6.36 11.15 -13.87
N PHE A 350 6.28 10.77 -12.59
CA PHE A 350 5.55 9.58 -12.16
C PHE A 350 4.04 9.72 -12.37
N ASP A 351 3.52 10.93 -12.26
CA ASP A 351 2.14 11.28 -12.64
C ASP A 351 1.83 10.84 -14.09
N LYS A 352 2.74 11.09 -15.02
CA LYS A 352 2.57 10.73 -16.44
C LYS A 352 2.90 9.27 -16.70
N MET A 353 3.90 8.73 -16.02
CA MET A 353 4.36 7.35 -16.22
C MET A 353 3.28 6.34 -15.83
N PHE A 354 2.46 6.66 -14.83
CA PHE A 354 1.38 5.80 -14.33
C PHE A 354 -0.02 6.39 -14.55
N GLU A 355 -0.12 7.47 -15.33
CA GLU A 355 -1.39 8.11 -15.71
C GLU A 355 -2.26 8.55 -14.50
N CYS A 356 -1.61 8.91 -13.38
CA CYS A 356 -2.27 9.37 -12.16
C CYS A 356 -2.31 10.90 -12.09
N GLN A 357 -3.51 11.48 -11.98
CA GLN A 357 -3.65 12.92 -11.85
C GLN A 357 -3.41 13.36 -10.40
N VAL A 358 -2.31 14.05 -10.16
CA VAL A 358 -1.93 14.55 -8.84
C VAL A 358 -2.39 16.00 -8.63
N CYS A 359 -2.96 16.32 -7.47
CA CYS A 359 -3.29 17.71 -7.13
C CYS A 359 -3.05 18.03 -5.65
N SER A 360 -2.75 19.30 -5.37
CA SER A 360 -2.30 19.72 -4.04
C SER A 360 -3.17 20.75 -3.34
N LYS A 361 -4.19 21.26 -4.05
CA LYS A 361 -5.06 22.35 -3.59
C LYS A 361 -6.49 21.87 -3.55
N GLU A 362 -7.22 22.28 -2.55
CA GLU A 362 -8.65 22.02 -2.33
C GLU A 362 -9.46 22.48 -3.55
N SER A 363 -9.11 23.62 -4.13
CA SER A 363 -9.78 24.13 -5.35
C SER A 363 -9.56 23.25 -6.59
N GLN A 364 -8.43 22.54 -6.68
CA GLN A 364 -8.18 21.57 -7.75
C GLN A 364 -8.90 20.26 -7.46
N ALA A 365 -8.87 19.78 -6.22
CA ALA A 365 -9.64 18.61 -5.79
C ALA A 365 -11.14 18.79 -6.07
N ILE A 366 -11.72 19.94 -5.72
CA ILE A 366 -13.11 20.29 -6.04
C ILE A 366 -13.37 20.26 -7.56
N LYS A 367 -12.45 20.76 -8.39
CA LYS A 367 -12.59 20.71 -9.86
C LYS A 367 -12.60 19.28 -10.38
N VAL A 368 -11.72 18.42 -9.85
CA VAL A 368 -11.67 17.00 -10.18
C VAL A 368 -13.00 16.34 -9.81
N LEU A 369 -13.45 16.48 -8.56
CA LEU A 369 -14.73 15.89 -8.11
C LEU A 369 -15.92 16.40 -8.94
N LYS A 370 -15.95 17.68 -9.30
CA LYS A 370 -16.98 18.23 -10.20
C LYS A 370 -16.96 17.63 -11.60
N SER A 371 -15.78 17.32 -12.14
CA SER A 371 -15.70 16.69 -13.47
C SER A 371 -16.17 15.22 -13.49
N LEU A 372 -16.28 14.61 -12.31
CA LEU A 372 -16.83 13.26 -12.14
C LEU A 372 -18.33 13.28 -11.80
N SER A 373 -18.88 14.43 -11.37
CA SER A 373 -20.28 14.59 -10.95
C SER A 373 -21.22 14.78 -12.13
#